data_AF-A0A8B3NK50-F1
#
_entry.id   AF-A0A8B3NK50-F1
#
_cell.length_a   1.000
_cell.length_b   1.000
_cell.length_c   1.000
_cell.angle_alpha   90.00
_cell.angle_beta   90.00
_cell.angle_gamma   90.00
#
_symmetry.space_group_name_H-M   'P 1'
#
loop_
_entity.id
_entity.type
_entity.pdbx_description
1 polymer ?
#
loop_
_entity_poly.entity_id
_entity_poly.type
_entity_poly.pdbx_seq_one_letter_code
_entity_poly.pdbx_strand_id
1 'polypeptide(L)' 'MERRLTAILAADVVGYSRLMGADEAGTLAHLKRLRAEVIEPKITESRGRIVGSAGDSLLVEFASAVHAVQCAVEA' A
#
# COMPACT_ATOMS: atom_id res chain seq x y z
N MET A 1 24.21 -9.43 7.19
CA MET A 1 23.27 -9.41 6.04
C MET A 1 22.57 -10.75 5.99
N GLU A 2 21.26 -10.76 6.18
CA GLU A 2 20.45 -11.96 6.02
C GLU A 2 19.83 -11.93 4.61
N ARG A 3 20.01 -13.01 3.84
CA ARG A 3 19.46 -13.14 2.48
C ARG A 3 18.23 -14.02 2.52
N ARG A 4 17.11 -13.56 1.97
CA ARG A 4 15.89 -14.36 1.84
C ARG A 4 15.17 -14.04 0.53
N LEU A 5 14.41 -15.02 0.05
CA LEU A 5 13.44 -14.81 -1.03
C LEU A 5 12.16 -14.22 -0.44
N THR A 6 11.61 -13.20 -1.08
CA THR A 6 10.39 -12.52 -0.63
C THR A 6 9.67 -11.92 -1.83
N ALA A 7 8.35 -11.71 -1.72
CA ALA A 7 7.58 -10.92 -2.67
C ALA A 7 7.45 -9.48 -2.20
N ILE A 8 7.61 -8.52 -3.12
CA ILE A 8 7.42 -7.09 -2.85
C ILE A 8 6.23 -6.60 -3.68
N LEU A 9 5.26 -5.98 -3.01
CA LEU A 9 4.15 -5.26 -3.61
C LEU A 9 4.46 -3.77 -3.54
N ALA A 10 4.41 -3.10 -4.68
CA ALA A 10 4.49 -1.66 -4.80
C ALA A 10 3.12 -1.13 -5.25
N ALA A 11 2.57 -0.16 -4.52
CA ALA A 11 1.28 0.45 -4.83
C ALA A 11 1.40 1.98 -4.79
N ASP A 12 0.63 2.66 -5.64
CA ASP A 12 0.64 4.11 -5.78
C ASP A 12 -0.72 4.63 -6.24
N VAL A 13 -1.04 5.90 -5.97
CA VAL A 13 -2.35 6.47 -6.32
C VAL A 13 -2.32 7.04 -7.73
N VAL A 14 -3.15 6.47 -8.61
CA VAL A 14 -3.26 6.93 -10.00
C VAL A 14 -3.71 8.40 -10.05
N GLY A 15 -2.86 9.26 -10.63
CA GLY A 15 -3.16 10.67 -10.80
C GLY A 15 -3.09 11.50 -9.52
N TYR A 16 -2.38 11.02 -8.49
CA TYR A 16 -2.24 11.71 -7.20
C TYR A 16 -1.87 13.18 -7.33
N SER A 17 -0.88 13.54 -8.15
CA SER A 17 -0.48 14.95 -8.33
C SER A 17 -1.63 15.85 -8.82
N ARG A 18 -2.49 15.33 -9.71
CA ARG A 18 -3.66 16.07 -10.20
C ARG A 18 -4.72 16.22 -9.11
N LEU A 19 -4.96 15.17 -8.32
CA LEU A 19 -5.89 15.21 -7.19
C LEU A 19 -5.43 16.21 -6.14
N MET A 20 -4.14 16.17 -5.78
CA MET A 20 -3.51 17.13 -4.87
C MET A 20 -3.60 18.57 -5.37
N GLY A 21 -3.43 18.80 -6.69
CA GLY A 21 -3.58 20.13 -7.27
C GLY A 21 -5.02 20.66 -7.28
N ALA A 22 -6.03 19.78 -7.26
CA ALA A 22 -7.44 20.16 -7.25
C ALA A 22 -7.99 20.35 -5.83
N ASP A 23 -7.65 19.46 -4.91
CA ASP A 23 -8.02 19.52 -3.50
C ASP A 23 -6.98 18.77 -2.65
N GLU A 24 -5.99 19.50 -2.15
CA GLU A 24 -4.91 18.97 -1.32
C GLU A 24 -5.43 18.33 -0.03
N ALA A 25 -6.22 19.08 0.75
CA ALA A 25 -6.66 18.66 2.07
C ALA A 25 -7.61 17.46 1.99
N GLY A 26 -8.55 17.49 1.03
CA GLY A 26 -9.50 16.40 0.80
C GLY A 26 -8.80 15.13 0.30
N THR A 27 -7.85 15.26 -0.64
CA THR A 27 -7.08 14.13 -1.16
C THR A 27 -6.27 13.46 -0.05
N LEU A 28 -5.56 14.25 0.77
CA LEU A 28 -4.78 13.70 1.88
C LEU A 28 -5.67 13.03 2.93
N ALA A 29 -6.80 13.64 3.29
CA ALA A 29 -7.73 13.08 4.26
C ALA A 29 -8.35 11.77 3.73
N HIS A 30 -8.69 11.71 2.45
CA HIS A 30 -9.22 10.51 1.81
C HIS A 30 -8.18 9.38 1.78
N LEU A 31 -6.94 9.68 1.35
CA LEU A 31 -5.86 8.71 1.33
C LEU A 31 -5.57 8.13 2.73
N LYS A 32 -5.55 8.98 3.77
CA LYS A 32 -5.36 8.53 5.16
C LYS A 32 -6.46 7.56 5.61
N ARG A 33 -7.72 7.87 5.32
CA ARG A 33 -8.85 6.97 5.65
C ARG A 33 -8.76 5.66 4.88
N LEU A 34 -8.53 5.72 3.57
CA LEU A 34 -8.40 4.52 2.73
C LEU A 34 -7.25 3.62 3.22
N ARG A 35 -6.12 4.21 3.61
CA ARG A 35 -5.01 3.47 4.20
C ARG A 35 -5.39 2.75 5.49
N ALA A 36 -5.95 3.49 6.45
CA ALA A 36 -6.27 2.96 7.77
C ALA A 36 -7.44 1.95 7.76
N GLU A 37 -8.44 2.18 6.93
CA GLU A 37 -9.71 1.43 6.96
C GLU A 37 -9.74 0.26 5.98
N VAL A 38 -8.93 0.30 4.91
CA VAL A 38 -8.97 -0.72 3.84
C VAL A 38 -7.60 -1.35 3.61
N ILE A 39 -6.58 -0.55 3.27
CA ILE A 39 -5.29 -1.06 2.79
C ILE A 39 -4.51 -1.76 3.91
N GLU A 40 -4.29 -1.10 5.05
CA GLU A 40 -3.51 -1.66 6.17
C GLU A 40 -4.15 -2.91 6.79
N PRO A 41 -5.49 -2.97 6.99
CA PRO A 41 -6.17 -4.20 7.38
C PRO A 41 -5.92 -5.35 6.39
N LYS A 42 -6.04 -5.10 5.08
CA LYS A 42 -5.85 -6.15 4.06
C LYS A 42 -4.42 -6.65 3.95
N ILE A 43 -3.45 -5.75 4.11
CA ILE A 43 -2.03 -6.13 4.24
C ILE A 43 -1.86 -7.07 5.44
N THR A 44 -2.45 -6.73 6.58
CA THR A 44 -2.34 -7.52 7.80
C THR A 44 -3.01 -8.89 7.67
N GLU A 45 -4.22 -8.95 7.11
CA GLU A 45 -4.95 -10.20 6.81
C GLU A 45 -4.14 -11.13 5.90
N SER A 46 -3.48 -10.55 4.90
CA SER A 46 -2.60 -11.28 3.96
C SER A 46 -1.19 -11.54 4.51
N ARG A 47 -0.92 -11.25 5.78
CA ARG A 47 0.39 -11.43 6.45
C ARG A 47 1.53 -10.66 5.79
N GLY A 48 1.22 -9.50 5.22
CA GLY A 48 2.19 -8.56 4.69
C GLY A 48 2.75 -7.63 5.76
N ARG A 49 3.85 -6.96 5.42
CA ARG A 49 4.48 -5.95 6.27
C ARG A 49 4.88 -4.74 5.44
N ILE A 50 4.45 -3.56 5.85
CA ILE A 50 4.93 -2.32 5.23
C ILE A 50 6.42 -2.14 5.56
N VAL A 51 7.24 -2.05 4.52
CA VAL A 51 8.69 -1.84 4.63
C VAL A 51 9.11 -0.43 4.24
N GLY A 52 8.23 0.32 3.57
CA GLY A 52 8.46 1.71 3.23
C GLY A 52 7.21 2.39 2.72
N SER A 53 7.19 3.72 2.82
CA SER A 53 6.17 4.57 2.20
C SER A 53 6.79 5.92 1.84
N ALA A 54 6.30 6.54 0.77
CA ALA A 54 6.72 7.88 0.37
C ALA A 54 5.55 8.59 -0.30
N GLY A 55 4.98 9.61 0.35
CA GLY A 55 3.76 10.25 -0.13
C GLY A 55 2.61 9.23 -0.20
N ASP A 56 2.04 9.07 -1.39
CA ASP A 56 0.98 8.13 -1.74
C ASP A 56 1.47 6.70 -2.02
N SER A 57 2.76 6.53 -2.28
CA SER A 57 3.34 5.21 -2.54
C SER A 57 3.53 4.36 -1.28
N LEU A 58 3.38 3.05 -1.45
CA LEU A 58 3.58 2.01 -0.44
C LEU A 58 4.46 0.88 -0.98
N LEU A 59 5.37 0.39 -0.13
CA LEU A 59 6.14 -0.83 -0.34
C LEU A 59 5.81 -1.83 0.77
N VAL A 60 5.31 -2.98 0.36
CA VAL A 60 4.86 -4.04 1.26
C VAL A 60 5.58 -5.34 0.93
N GLU A 61 6.10 -5.99 1.95
CA GLU A 61 6.80 -7.26 1.83
C GLU A 61 5.91 -8.41 2.29
N PHE A 62 5.93 -9.51 1.53
CA PHE A 62 5.26 -10.76 1.84
C PHE A 62 6.22 -11.95 1.71
N ALA A 63 6.09 -12.94 2.58
CA ALA A 63 6.82 -14.19 2.48
C ALA A 63 6.36 -15.09 1.30
N SER A 64 5.21 -14.77 0.69
CA SER A 64 4.59 -15.54 -0.39
C SER A 64 4.07 -14.61 -1.49
N ALA A 65 4.35 -14.94 -2.76
CA ALA A 65 3.79 -14.24 -3.90
C ALA A 65 2.26 -14.38 -3.98
N VAL A 66 1.70 -15.51 -3.52
CA VAL A 66 0.25 -15.74 -3.48
C VAL A 66 -0.42 -14.75 -2.51
N HIS A 67 0.16 -14.55 -1.33
CA HIS A 67 -0.37 -13.57 -0.37
C HIS A 67 -0.25 -12.13 -0.88
N ALA A 68 0.85 -11.80 -1.55
CA ALA A 68 1.01 -10.48 -2.16
C ALA A 68 -0.07 -10.21 -3.21
N VAL A 69 -0.32 -11.18 -4.09
CA VAL A 69 -1.39 -11.06 -5.10
C VAL A 69 -2.76 -11.00 -4.45
N GLN A 70 -3.07 -11.88 -3.51
CA GLN A 70 -4.34 -11.88 -2.80
C GLN A 70 -4.62 -10.53 -2.12
N CYS A 71 -3.63 -9.97 -1.43
CA CYS A 71 -3.71 -8.63 -0.86
C CYS A 71 -4.03 -7.57 -1.93
N ALA A 72 -3.43 -7.66 -3.11
CA ALA A 72 -3.62 -6.69 -4.18
C ALA A 72 -5.02 -6.75 -4.83
N VAL A 73 -5.68 -7.91 -4.82
CA VAL A 73 -7.02 -8.06 -5.42
C VAL A 73 -8.14 -7.81 -4.42
N GLU A 74 -7.88 -7.99 -3.12
CA GLU A 74 -8.88 -7.86 -2.06
C GLU A 74 -8.85 -6.50 -1.33
N ALA A 75 -7.81 -5.70 -1.51
CA ALA A 75 -7.69 -4.33 -0.99
C ALA A 75 -8.29 -3.30 -1.96
#